data_AF-A0A426VH28-F1
#
_entry.id   AF-A0A426VH28-F1
#
_cell.length_a   1.000
_cell.length_b   1.000
_cell.length_c   1.000
_cell.angle_alpha   90.00
_cell.angle_beta   90.00
_cell.angle_gamma   90.00
#
_symmetry.space_group_name_H-M   'P 1'
#
loop_
_entity.id
_entity.type
_entity.pdbx_description
1 polymer ?
#
loop_
_entity_poly.entity_id
_entity_poly.type
_entity_poly.pdbx_seq_one_letter_code
_entity_poly.pdbx_strand_id
1 'polypeptide(L)'
;MTLDTPVGGGRRLTQTRRIGLSSPRYPLKLEQAMQFIKHLVAAAALTVAGSAMATTYEAGVLVSGIPQSLTYAVLGSGSFSDVINFDVAADSTAQANAVTFTLFPFVQNPITGLTLAVYDGATLLSAVNGVYTLAAGTDYSFHVGGTTNFSGVYSVNYQLAAAPVPEAGSVALTLAGLGVVGLMAARRRRG
;
A
#
# COMPACT_ATOMS: atom_id res chain seq x y z
N MET A 1 7.33 60.10 1.68
CA MET A 1 7.34 59.96 0.21
C MET A 1 5.91 59.68 -0.18
N THR A 2 5.22 60.74 -0.58
CA THR A 2 3.77 60.90 -0.51
C THR A 2 3.27 60.99 -1.94
N LEU A 3 2.54 59.97 -2.40
CA LEU A 3 2.12 59.86 -3.79
C LEU A 3 0.78 60.55 -3.98
N ASP A 4 0.87 61.63 -4.73
CA ASP A 4 -0.13 62.58 -5.21
C ASP A 4 -1.05 61.91 -6.26
N THR A 5 -2.37 62.06 -6.10
CA THR A 5 -3.37 61.55 -7.05
C THR A 5 -4.01 62.71 -7.81
N PRO A 6 -3.99 62.76 -9.15
CA PRO A 6 -4.69 63.80 -9.88
C PRO A 6 -6.13 63.40 -10.22
N VAL A 7 -7.05 64.24 -9.73
CA VAL A 7 -8.43 64.41 -10.18
C VAL A 7 -8.41 65.05 -11.57
N GLY A 8 -9.07 64.43 -12.55
CA GLY A 8 -9.15 64.95 -13.91
C GLY A 8 -10.49 64.64 -14.57
N GLY A 9 -11.44 65.57 -14.45
CA GLY A 9 -12.72 65.53 -15.14
C GLY A 9 -12.60 65.81 -16.63
N GLY A 10 -13.40 65.11 -17.43
CA GLY A 10 -13.51 65.33 -18.87
C GLY A 10 -14.79 64.72 -19.42
N ARG A 11 -15.90 65.46 -19.33
CA ARG A 11 -17.14 65.12 -20.05
C ARG A 11 -16.96 65.48 -21.53
N ARG A 12 -16.98 64.48 -22.40
CA ARG A 12 -17.26 64.65 -23.84
C ARG A 12 -18.36 63.69 -24.25
N LEU A 13 -19.53 64.26 -24.52
CA LEU A 13 -20.63 63.67 -25.25
C LEU A 13 -20.28 63.70 -26.74
N THR A 14 -20.05 62.57 -27.41
CA THR A 14 -20.19 62.54 -28.89
C THR A 14 -20.43 61.13 -29.43
N GLN A 15 -21.47 61.05 -30.25
CA GLN A 15 -21.69 60.08 -31.35
C GLN A 15 -22.03 58.63 -30.99
N THR A 16 -23.33 58.40 -30.78
CA THR A 16 -23.97 57.12 -31.08
C THR A 16 -24.03 56.93 -32.60
N ARG A 17 -22.97 56.37 -33.19
CA ARG A 17 -22.99 55.87 -34.57
C ARG A 17 -23.64 54.49 -34.55
N ARG A 18 -24.87 54.38 -35.08
CA ARG A 18 -25.57 53.10 -35.26
C ARG A 18 -24.81 52.28 -36.30
N ILE A 19 -23.92 51.41 -35.84
CA ILE A 19 -23.31 50.35 -36.65
C ILE A 19 -24.40 49.29 -36.81
N GLY A 20 -24.82 49.06 -38.06
CA GLY A 20 -25.68 47.94 -38.41
C GLY A 20 -24.94 46.63 -38.14
N LEU A 21 -25.10 46.10 -36.92
CA LEU A 21 -24.76 44.73 -36.62
C LEU A 21 -25.77 43.83 -37.35
N SER A 22 -25.45 43.50 -38.60
CA SER A 22 -25.86 42.25 -39.20
C SER A 22 -25.40 41.15 -38.25
N SER A 23 -26.31 40.65 -37.43
CA SER A 23 -26.06 39.55 -36.50
C SER A 23 -25.59 38.35 -37.32
N PRO A 24 -24.34 37.88 -37.15
CA PRO A 24 -23.99 36.59 -37.72
C PRO A 24 -24.86 35.55 -37.00
N ARG A 25 -25.84 35.02 -37.73
CA ARG A 25 -26.57 33.82 -37.33
C ARG A 25 -25.55 32.71 -37.33
N TYR A 26 -24.97 32.42 -36.17
CA TYR A 26 -24.35 31.14 -35.91
C TYR A 26 -25.44 30.24 -35.32
N PRO A 27 -26.19 29.44 -36.11
CA PRO A 27 -27.01 28.37 -35.55
C PRO A 27 -26.10 27.21 -35.16
N LEU A 28 -25.14 27.46 -34.27
CA LEU A 28 -24.39 26.41 -33.59
C LEU A 28 -25.14 26.08 -32.30
N LYS A 29 -26.21 25.31 -32.51
CA LYS A 29 -26.70 24.22 -31.65
C LYS A 29 -26.47 24.42 -30.15
N LEU A 30 -27.32 25.24 -29.52
CA LEU A 30 -27.39 25.40 -28.05
C LEU A 30 -27.45 24.03 -27.32
N GLU A 31 -28.14 23.07 -27.93
CA GLU A 31 -28.19 21.65 -27.52
C GLU A 31 -26.81 20.99 -27.45
N GLN A 32 -25.95 21.20 -28.46
CA GLN A 32 -24.60 20.62 -28.50
C GLN A 32 -23.66 21.29 -27.49
N ALA A 33 -23.79 22.60 -27.27
CA ALA A 33 -23.03 23.32 -26.26
C ALA A 33 -23.38 22.83 -24.83
N MET A 34 -24.66 22.59 -24.56
CA MET A 34 -25.13 22.07 -23.28
C MET A 34 -24.75 20.61 -23.04
N GLN A 35 -24.71 19.78 -24.10
CA GLN A 35 -24.18 18.42 -23.98
C GLN A 35 -22.66 18.43 -23.69
N PHE A 36 -21.88 19.31 -24.29
CA PHE A 36 -20.44 19.42 -24.00
C PHE A 36 -20.15 19.82 -22.54
N ILE A 37 -20.94 20.74 -21.98
CA ILE A 37 -20.80 21.17 -20.57
C ILE A 37 -21.09 20.01 -19.60
N LYS A 38 -22.09 19.16 -19.88
CA LYS A 38 -22.41 18.00 -19.05
C LYS A 38 -21.26 16.98 -18.99
N HIS A 39 -20.57 16.76 -20.11
CA HIS A 39 -19.40 15.87 -20.16
C HIS A 39 -18.17 16.48 -19.46
N LEU A 40 -18.00 17.80 -19.52
CA LEU A 40 -16.92 18.51 -18.83
C LEU A 40 -17.06 18.42 -17.29
N VAL A 41 -18.28 18.53 -16.76
CA VAL A 41 -18.55 18.40 -15.32
C VAL A 41 -18.34 16.96 -14.83
N ALA A 42 -18.65 15.95 -15.65
CA ALA A 42 -18.37 14.55 -15.33
C ALA A 42 -16.86 14.24 -15.32
N ALA A 43 -16.07 14.87 -16.21
CA ALA A 43 -14.61 14.70 -16.23
C ALA A 43 -13.92 15.39 -15.04
N ALA A 44 -14.41 16.55 -14.59
CA ALA A 44 -13.88 17.26 -13.42
C ALA A 44 -14.22 16.57 -12.08
N ALA A 45 -15.31 15.79 -12.03
CA ALA A 45 -15.67 15.00 -10.84
C ALA A 45 -14.73 13.80 -10.62
N LEU A 46 -13.98 13.37 -11.65
CA LEU A 46 -13.09 12.21 -11.56
C LEU A 46 -11.68 12.54 -11.06
N THR A 47 -11.30 13.82 -10.98
CA THR A 47 -9.94 14.24 -10.61
C THR A 47 -9.72 14.50 -9.13
N VAL A 48 -10.72 14.33 -8.26
CA VAL A 48 -10.52 14.35 -6.80
C VAL A 48 -10.19 12.95 -6.28
N ALA A 49 -9.45 12.16 -7.05
CA ALA A 49 -8.77 10.99 -6.54
C ALA A 49 -7.71 11.48 -5.54
N GLY A 50 -8.07 11.47 -4.26
CA GLY A 50 -7.12 11.74 -3.18
C GLY A 50 -5.90 10.85 -3.39
N SER A 51 -4.74 11.45 -3.63
CA SER A 51 -3.49 10.72 -3.77
C SER A 51 -3.18 10.08 -2.43
N ALA A 52 -3.39 8.77 -2.30
CA ALA A 52 -2.83 8.04 -1.19
C ALA A 52 -1.31 8.12 -1.28
N MET A 53 -0.65 8.52 -0.19
CA MET A 53 0.81 8.52 -0.15
C MET A 53 1.27 7.06 -0.16
N ALA A 54 2.04 6.66 -1.16
CA ALA A 54 2.56 5.31 -1.27
C ALA A 54 4.07 5.36 -1.38
N THR A 55 4.76 4.74 -0.42
CA THR A 55 6.22 4.61 -0.43
C THR A 55 6.60 3.15 -0.51
N THR A 56 7.58 2.83 -1.36
CA THR A 56 8.18 1.49 -1.42
C THR A 56 9.48 1.46 -0.64
N TYR A 57 9.63 0.48 0.25
CA TYR A 57 10.82 0.25 1.06
C TYR A 57 11.41 -1.12 0.75
N GLU A 58 12.73 -1.25 0.86
CA GLU A 58 13.45 -2.52 0.76
C GLU A 58 13.95 -2.92 2.14
N ALA A 59 13.40 -3.98 2.71
CA ALA A 59 13.86 -4.54 3.98
C ALA A 59 15.01 -5.55 3.80
N GLY A 60 15.21 -6.04 2.57
CA GLY A 60 16.22 -7.03 2.23
C GLY A 60 15.87 -8.44 2.73
N VAL A 61 16.89 -9.25 2.98
CA VAL A 61 16.72 -10.65 3.37
C VAL A 61 16.39 -10.76 4.87
N LEU A 62 15.19 -11.22 5.18
CA LEU A 62 14.78 -11.56 6.53
C LEU A 62 15.35 -12.92 6.94
N VAL A 63 15.87 -12.98 8.16
CA VAL A 63 16.48 -14.18 8.74
C VAL A 63 15.60 -14.76 9.84
N SER A 64 15.57 -16.08 9.94
CA SER A 64 14.89 -16.78 11.03
C SER A 64 15.59 -16.55 12.37
N GLY A 65 14.83 -16.49 13.46
CA GLY A 65 15.40 -16.40 14.81
C GLY A 65 14.53 -15.62 15.77
N ILE A 66 15.12 -14.60 16.41
CA ILE A 66 14.43 -13.73 17.35
C ILE A 66 13.44 -12.80 16.62
N PRO A 67 12.34 -12.39 17.27
CA PRO A 67 11.44 -11.38 16.71
C PRO A 67 12.19 -10.10 16.34
N GLN A 68 11.87 -9.54 15.17
CA GLN A 68 12.46 -8.31 14.64
C GLN A 68 11.36 -7.31 14.25
N SER A 69 11.75 -6.05 14.08
CA SER A 69 10.84 -4.94 13.85
C SER A 69 11.38 -4.00 12.76
N LEU A 70 10.55 -3.69 11.76
CA LEU A 70 10.83 -2.67 10.75
C LEU A 70 10.00 -1.43 11.05
N THR A 71 10.65 -0.33 11.42
CA THR A 71 9.98 0.91 11.82
C THR A 71 10.09 1.97 10.72
N TYR A 72 8.96 2.55 10.35
CA TYR A 72 8.87 3.58 9.32
C TYR A 72 8.01 4.76 9.79
N ALA A 73 8.28 5.93 9.22
CA ALA A 73 7.55 7.15 9.48
C ALA A 73 6.75 7.58 8.25
N VAL A 74 5.48 7.91 8.46
CA VAL A 74 4.60 8.50 7.46
C VAL A 74 4.60 10.01 7.70
N LEU A 75 4.94 10.78 6.67
CA LEU A 75 5.01 12.24 6.75
C LEU A 75 3.83 12.88 6.04
N GLY A 76 3.08 13.75 6.73
CA GLY A 76 1.95 14.46 6.16
C GLY A 76 0.61 13.74 6.32
N SER A 77 -0.48 14.48 6.16
CA SER A 77 -1.84 14.02 6.46
C SER A 77 -2.53 13.34 5.28
N GLY A 78 -3.42 12.39 5.58
CA GLY A 78 -4.21 11.64 4.60
C GLY A 78 -4.09 10.13 4.77
N SER A 79 -4.63 9.40 3.79
CA SER A 79 -4.43 7.96 3.65
C SER A 79 -3.05 7.66 3.08
N PHE A 80 -2.42 6.60 3.59
CA PHE A 80 -1.18 6.07 3.04
C PHE A 80 -1.29 4.57 2.77
N SER A 81 -0.44 4.07 1.88
CA SER A 81 -0.32 2.68 1.48
C SER A 81 1.12 2.38 1.10
N ASP A 82 1.92 1.97 2.07
CA ASP A 82 3.33 1.63 1.88
C ASP A 82 3.50 0.15 1.51
N VAL A 83 4.55 -0.12 0.74
CA VAL A 83 4.94 -1.47 0.32
C VAL A 83 6.36 -1.72 0.81
N ILE A 84 6.58 -2.77 1.59
CA ILE A 84 7.90 -3.14 2.11
C ILE A 84 8.27 -4.48 1.48
N ASN A 85 9.19 -4.46 0.53
CA ASN A 85 9.69 -5.65 -0.14
C ASN A 85 10.72 -6.35 0.73
N PHE A 86 10.70 -7.68 0.71
CA PHE A 86 11.64 -8.48 1.46
C PHE A 86 11.81 -9.88 0.85
N ASP A 87 12.97 -10.47 1.14
CA ASP A 87 13.29 -11.85 0.80
C ASP A 87 13.36 -12.70 2.06
N VAL A 88 13.32 -14.03 1.91
CA VAL A 88 13.63 -14.96 3.01
C VAL A 88 14.80 -15.86 2.63
N ALA A 89 15.74 -16.01 3.57
CA ALA A 89 16.97 -16.77 3.34
C ALA A 89 16.75 -18.29 3.21
N ALA A 90 15.70 -18.81 3.83
CA ALA A 90 15.36 -20.23 3.88
C ALA A 90 13.85 -20.40 4.06
N ASP A 91 13.31 -21.56 3.65
CA ASP A 91 11.91 -21.92 3.86
C ASP A 91 11.53 -21.77 5.34
N SER A 92 10.50 -20.96 5.61
CA SER A 92 10.16 -20.52 6.95
C SER A 92 8.66 -20.43 7.15
N THR A 93 8.20 -20.69 8.37
CA THR A 93 6.89 -20.22 8.85
C THR A 93 7.06 -18.84 9.45
N ALA A 94 6.25 -17.88 9.00
CA ALA A 94 6.32 -16.50 9.45
C ALA A 94 5.00 -16.05 10.07
N GLN A 95 5.11 -15.13 11.02
CA GLN A 95 4.02 -14.34 11.54
C GLN A 95 4.44 -12.88 11.53
N ALA A 96 3.54 -11.99 11.13
CA ALA A 96 3.75 -10.55 11.21
C ALA A 96 2.53 -9.82 11.76
N ASN A 97 2.79 -8.70 12.41
CA ASN A 97 1.81 -7.77 12.96
C ASN A 97 2.32 -6.34 12.75
N ALA A 98 1.41 -5.40 12.50
CA ALA A 98 1.75 -3.99 12.47
C ALA A 98 1.21 -3.28 13.72
N VAL A 99 2.05 -2.43 14.31
CA VAL A 99 1.72 -1.60 15.47
C VAL A 99 2.04 -0.14 15.18
N THR A 100 1.30 0.77 15.80
CA THR A 100 1.57 2.20 15.75
C THR A 100 2.26 2.66 17.02
N PHE A 101 3.18 3.61 16.91
CA PHE A 101 3.81 4.23 18.07
C PHE A 101 3.45 5.70 18.16
N THR A 102 3.24 6.17 19.39
CA THR A 102 3.13 7.58 19.71
C THR A 102 4.48 8.06 20.21
N LEU A 103 5.22 8.80 19.38
CA LEU A 103 6.46 9.47 19.80
C LEU A 103 6.09 10.71 20.61
N PHE A 104 6.36 10.66 21.91
CA PHE A 104 6.11 11.71 22.92
C PHE A 104 4.64 11.92 23.31
N PRO A 105 4.37 12.23 24.61
CA PRO A 105 3.01 12.36 25.13
C PRO A 105 2.22 13.55 24.55
N PHE A 106 2.87 14.50 23.85
CA PHE A 106 2.25 15.72 23.34
C PHE A 106 1.95 15.69 21.84
N VAL A 107 2.40 14.67 21.11
CA VAL A 107 2.08 14.48 19.68
C VAL A 107 1.29 13.19 19.53
N GLN A 108 0.01 13.24 19.91
CA GLN A 108 -0.91 12.16 19.60
C GLN A 108 -1.28 12.23 18.12
N ASN A 109 -0.48 11.57 17.29
CA ASN A 109 -0.89 11.22 15.94
C ASN A 109 -0.98 9.71 15.79
N PRO A 110 -2.04 9.10 16.33
CA PRO A 110 -2.32 7.72 16.03
C PRO A 110 -2.59 7.62 14.53
N ILE A 111 -1.87 6.74 13.86
CA ILE A 111 -2.33 6.20 12.60
C ILE A 111 -3.61 5.42 12.90
N THR A 112 -4.71 5.79 12.25
CA THR A 112 -6.00 5.14 12.40
C THR A 112 -6.25 4.16 11.27
N GLY A 113 -6.89 3.03 11.58
CA GLY A 113 -7.19 1.99 10.60
C GLY A 113 -5.94 1.33 10.03
N LEU A 114 -4.91 1.11 10.87
CA LEU A 114 -3.69 0.42 10.45
C LEU A 114 -4.02 -1.00 9.98
N THR A 115 -3.64 -1.33 8.75
CA THR A 115 -3.77 -2.65 8.15
C THR A 115 -2.42 -3.18 7.73
N LEU A 116 -2.21 -4.49 7.87
CA LEU A 116 -1.03 -5.19 7.36
C LEU A 116 -1.51 -6.39 6.54
N ALA A 117 -1.09 -6.42 5.27
CA ALA A 117 -1.26 -7.58 4.41
C ALA A 117 0.09 -8.08 3.92
N VAL A 118 0.19 -9.38 3.67
CA VAL A 118 1.40 -10.05 3.17
C VAL A 118 1.09 -10.63 1.80
N TYR A 119 1.96 -10.36 0.83
CA TYR A 119 1.82 -10.81 -0.55
C TYR A 119 3.02 -11.63 -1.00
N ASP A 120 2.73 -12.59 -1.88
CA ASP A 120 3.68 -13.31 -2.73
C ASP A 120 3.45 -12.83 -4.17
N GLY A 121 4.30 -11.90 -4.62
CA GLY A 121 4.05 -11.12 -5.85
C GLY A 121 2.69 -10.42 -5.82
N ALA A 122 1.75 -10.89 -6.64
CA ALA A 122 0.37 -10.36 -6.72
C ALA A 122 -0.64 -11.14 -5.86
N THR A 123 -0.23 -12.24 -5.23
CA THR A 123 -1.11 -13.14 -4.48
C THR A 123 -1.15 -12.74 -3.01
N LEU A 124 -2.33 -12.48 -2.48
CA LEU A 124 -2.52 -12.21 -1.05
C LEU A 124 -2.34 -13.50 -0.25
N LEU A 125 -1.33 -13.56 0.62
CA LEU A 125 -1.12 -14.67 1.55
C LEU A 125 -1.95 -14.51 2.82
N SER A 126 -1.98 -13.31 3.39
CA SER A 126 -2.77 -13.01 4.59
C SER A 126 -3.07 -11.53 4.70
N ALA A 127 -4.29 -11.19 5.13
CA ALA A 127 -4.75 -9.81 5.28
C ALA A 127 -4.69 -9.28 6.72
N VAL A 128 -4.49 -10.14 7.73
CA VAL A 128 -4.40 -9.78 9.17
C VAL A 128 -3.71 -10.90 9.95
N ASN A 129 -2.73 -10.57 10.81
CA ASN A 129 -2.17 -11.42 11.90
C ASN A 129 -2.25 -12.93 11.66
N GLY A 130 -1.68 -13.39 10.54
CA GLY A 130 -1.71 -14.79 10.14
C GLY A 130 -0.37 -15.48 10.38
N VAL A 131 -0.41 -16.81 10.40
CA VAL A 131 0.77 -17.66 10.22
C VAL A 131 0.77 -18.12 8.77
N TYR A 132 1.89 -17.94 8.07
CA TYR A 132 2.03 -18.28 6.66
C TYR A 132 3.39 -18.93 6.39
N THR A 133 3.44 -19.77 5.38
CA THR A 133 4.67 -20.44 4.94
C THR A 133 5.29 -19.63 3.81
N LEU A 134 6.56 -19.28 3.97
CA LEU A 134 7.38 -18.56 3.00
C LEU A 134 8.44 -19.51 2.47
N ALA A 135 8.50 -19.67 1.15
CA ALA A 135 9.58 -20.35 0.44
C ALA A 135 10.74 -19.38 0.17
N ALA A 136 11.97 -19.90 0.24
CA ALA A 136 13.17 -19.15 -0.10
C ALA A 136 13.21 -18.73 -1.58
N GLY A 137 13.86 -17.59 -1.87
CA GLY A 137 14.05 -17.10 -3.24
C GLY A 137 12.77 -16.64 -3.94
N THR A 138 11.75 -16.28 -3.16
CA THR A 138 10.49 -15.69 -3.65
C THR A 138 10.40 -14.25 -3.18
N ASP A 139 9.89 -13.37 -4.04
CA ASP A 139 9.76 -11.94 -3.74
C ASP A 139 8.47 -11.69 -2.94
N TYR A 140 8.60 -11.36 -1.65
CA TYR A 140 7.46 -11.05 -0.79
C TYR A 140 7.35 -9.56 -0.52
N SER A 141 6.14 -9.13 -0.17
CA SER A 141 5.93 -7.75 0.27
C SER A 141 4.93 -7.64 1.43
N PHE A 142 5.21 -6.72 2.34
CA PHE A 142 4.25 -6.24 3.33
C PHE A 142 3.58 -4.99 2.79
N HIS A 143 2.25 -5.03 2.70
CA HIS A 143 1.44 -3.87 2.38
C HIS A 143 0.87 -3.30 3.67
N VAL A 144 1.32 -2.09 4.02
CA VAL A 144 0.88 -1.39 5.22
C VAL A 144 0.04 -0.19 4.83
N GLY A 145 -1.19 -0.16 5.30
CA GLY A 145 -2.14 0.89 5.00
C GLY A 145 -2.66 1.56 6.26
N GLY A 146 -3.12 2.80 6.11
CA GLY A 146 -3.77 3.51 7.20
C GLY A 146 -4.10 4.95 6.85
N THR A 147 -4.55 5.69 7.85
CA THR A 147 -4.83 7.13 7.75
C THR A 147 -4.12 7.86 8.88
N THR A 148 -3.54 9.01 8.57
CA THR A 148 -2.87 9.87 9.55
C THR A 148 -3.37 11.31 9.41
N ASN A 149 -3.53 12.02 10.52
CA ASN A 149 -3.98 13.42 10.50
C ASN A 149 -2.84 14.41 10.34
N PHE A 150 -1.61 14.00 10.66
CA PHE A 150 -0.37 14.71 10.36
C PHE A 150 0.69 13.63 10.09
N SER A 151 1.80 13.57 10.82
CA SER A 151 2.78 12.48 10.68
C SER A 151 2.59 11.40 11.74
N GLY A 152 2.90 10.15 11.40
CA GLY A 152 2.79 9.00 12.31
C GLY A 152 3.96 8.04 12.14
N VAL A 153 4.12 7.12 13.09
CA VAL A 153 5.13 6.06 13.03
C VAL A 153 4.46 4.71 13.25
N TYR A 154 4.81 3.75 12.40
CA TYR A 154 4.39 2.37 12.55
C TYR A 154 5.59 1.44 12.53
N SER A 155 5.41 0.23 13.06
CA SER A 155 6.37 -0.85 12.92
C SER A 155 5.69 -2.13 12.51
N VAL A 156 6.32 -2.84 11.58
CA VAL A 156 5.98 -4.21 11.24
C VAL A 156 6.87 -5.11 12.07
N ASN A 157 6.27 -5.78 13.04
CA ASN A 157 6.93 -6.80 13.85
C ASN A 157 6.74 -8.15 13.18
N TYR A 158 7.83 -8.88 12.95
CA TYR A 158 7.78 -10.18 12.34
C TYR A 158 8.65 -11.18 13.11
N GLN A 159 8.27 -12.45 12.99
CA GLN A 159 9.05 -13.57 13.48
C GLN A 159 9.05 -14.66 12.41
N LEU A 160 10.24 -15.08 12.00
CA LEU A 160 10.45 -16.22 11.12
C LEU A 160 10.97 -17.38 11.96
N ALA A 161 10.26 -18.50 11.90
CA ALA A 161 10.73 -19.79 12.37
C ALA A 161 11.07 -20.65 11.14
N ALA A 162 12.25 -21.25 11.12
CA ALA A 162 12.63 -22.16 10.04
C ALA A 162 11.57 -23.26 9.91
N ALA A 163 11.11 -23.53 8.69
CA ALA A 163 10.17 -24.61 8.46
C ALA A 163 10.87 -25.93 8.85
N PRO A 164 10.17 -26.87 9.53
CA PRO A 164 10.74 -28.18 9.81
C PRO A 164 11.10 -28.85 8.48
N VAL A 165 12.39 -28.85 8.14
CA VAL A 165 12.89 -29.60 6.98
C VAL A 165 12.80 -31.06 7.37
N PRO A 166 12.04 -31.91 6.66
CA PRO A 166 12.06 -33.33 6.91
C PRO A 166 13.50 -33.80 6.67
N GLU A 167 14.22 -34.11 7.74
CA GLU A 167 15.54 -34.69 7.60
C GLU A 167 15.35 -35.99 6.80
N ALA A 168 16.01 -36.12 5.64
CA ALA A 168 15.94 -37.34 4.84
C ALA A 168 16.25 -38.59 5.68
N GLY A 169 17.08 -38.42 6.71
CA GLY A 169 17.37 -39.41 7.74
C GLY A 169 16.16 -39.85 8.56
N SER A 170 15.21 -38.98 8.89
CA SER A 170 14.02 -39.34 9.68
C SER A 170 13.08 -40.27 8.91
N VAL A 171 12.86 -40.00 7.62
CA VAL A 171 12.08 -40.90 6.76
C VAL A 171 12.84 -42.19 6.50
N ALA A 172 14.15 -42.10 6.25
CA ALA A 172 15.00 -43.28 6.07
C ALA A 172 15.08 -44.16 7.33
N LEU A 173 15.14 -43.58 8.53
CA LEU A 173 15.12 -44.29 9.82
C LEU A 173 13.77 -44.95 10.06
N THR A 174 12.69 -44.27 9.73
CA THR A 174 11.34 -44.85 9.86
C THR A 174 11.18 -46.03 8.90
N LEU A 175 11.64 -45.89 7.66
CA LEU A 175 11.66 -46.98 6.68
C LEU A 175 12.62 -48.10 7.08
N ALA A 176 13.78 -47.78 7.63
CA ALA A 176 14.73 -48.77 8.14
C ALA A 176 14.13 -49.54 9.33
N GLY A 177 13.44 -48.85 10.24
CA GLY A 177 12.72 -49.46 11.36
C GLY A 177 11.63 -50.41 10.88
N LEU A 178 10.81 -49.99 9.90
CA LEU A 178 9.80 -50.85 9.27
C LEU A 178 10.44 -52.05 8.54
N GLY A 179 11.57 -51.84 7.87
CA GLY A 179 12.32 -52.91 7.20
C GLY A 179 12.83 -53.98 8.17
N VAL A 180 13.37 -53.58 9.33
CA VAL A 180 13.84 -54.51 10.37
C VAL A 180 12.67 -55.29 10.97
N VAL A 181 11.55 -54.63 11.28
CA VAL A 181 10.34 -55.30 11.80
C VAL A 181 9.78 -56.28 10.77
N GLY A 182 9.72 -55.89 9.49
CA GLY A 182 9.31 -56.76 8.40
C GLY A 182 10.21 -57.99 8.25
N LEU A 183 11.52 -57.81 8.35
CA LEU A 183 12.49 -58.91 8.31
C LEU A 183 12.30 -59.88 9.48
N MET A 184 12.09 -59.37 10.70
CA MET A 184 11.84 -60.22 11.87
C MET A 184 10.53 -61.01 11.76
N ALA A 185 9.46 -60.38 11.28
CA ALA A 185 8.19 -61.06 11.03
C ALA A 185 8.33 -62.17 9.98
N ALA A 186 9.09 -61.92 8.91
CA ALA A 186 9.35 -62.92 7.87
C ALA A 186 10.13 -64.14 8.40
N ARG A 187 11.09 -63.94 9.33
CA ARG A 187 11.81 -65.05 9.97
C ARG A 187 10.90 -65.90 10.85
N ARG A 188 9.98 -65.28 11.59
CA ARG A 188 9.04 -66.00 12.48
C ARG A 188 8.04 -66.86 11.73
N ARG A 189 7.73 -66.54 10.46
CA ARG A 189 6.77 -67.30 9.65
C ARG A 189 7.35 -68.58 9.02
N ARG A 190 8.68 -68.74 9.04
CA ARG A 190 9.40 -69.86 8.38
C ARG A 190 9.99 -70.88 9.35
N GLY A 191 9.85 -70.68 10.66
CA GLY A 191 10.21 -71.65 11.70
C GLY A 191 8.97 -72.06 12.46
#